data_AF-A0A2A8XUY8-F1
#
_entry.id   AF-A0A2A8XUY8-F1
#
_cell.length_a   1.000
_cell.length_b   1.000
_cell.length_c   1.000
_cell.angle_alpha   90.00
_cell.angle_beta   90.00
_cell.angle_gamma   90.00
#
_symmetry.space_group_name_H-M   'P 1'
#
loop_
_entity.id
_entity.type
_entity.pdbx_description
1 polymer ?
#
loop_
_entity_poly.entity_id
_entity_poly.type
_entity_poly.pdbx_seq_one_letter_code
_entity_poly.pdbx_strand_id
1 'polypeptide(L)'
;VLRWIRDELASSEVETAKRLGIDPYDVLTKIAERVRPGADGLLFHPYLAGERAPLWNPDVRGSFFGLTISHKKEHMIRAALEGVIYNLYTVFLALTECMDGPVTRIQATGGFARSDV
;
A
#
# COMPACT_ATOMS: atom_id res chain seq x y z
N VAL A 1 -2.42 4.27 5.26
CA VAL A 1 -1.68 2.99 5.29
C VAL A 1 -0.20 3.17 5.51
N LEU A 2 0.57 3.75 4.57
CA LEU A 2 2.05 3.79 4.70
C LEU A 2 2.56 4.52 5.95
N ARG A 3 1.88 5.60 6.37
CA ARG A 3 2.15 6.27 7.66
C ARG A 3 1.97 5.30 8.86
N TRP A 4 0.91 4.52 8.86
CA TRP A 4 0.65 3.53 9.92
C TRP A 4 1.71 2.43 9.93
N ILE A 5 2.13 1.94 8.75
CA ILE A 5 3.26 1.00 8.65
C ILE A 5 4.54 1.60 9.25
N ARG A 6 4.84 2.87 8.89
CA ARG A 6 5.99 3.61 9.41
C ARG A 6 5.97 3.70 10.93
N ASP A 7 4.83 4.09 11.49
CA ASP A 7 4.70 4.41 12.91
C ASP A 7 4.59 3.15 13.78
N GLU A 8 3.87 2.11 13.31
CA GLU A 8 3.56 0.92 14.12
C GLU A 8 4.44 -0.30 13.82
N LEU A 9 4.93 -0.47 12.59
CA LEU A 9 5.64 -1.70 12.17
C LEU A 9 7.11 -1.48 11.82
N ALA A 10 7.56 -0.22 11.69
CA ALA A 10 8.89 0.11 11.16
C ALA A 10 9.70 1.06 12.05
N SER A 11 9.51 0.98 13.38
CA SER A 11 10.21 1.84 14.34
C SER A 11 11.74 1.78 14.21
N SER A 12 12.32 0.60 13.99
CA SER A 12 13.75 0.41 13.75
C SER A 12 14.25 1.14 12.49
N GLU A 13 13.48 1.06 11.41
CA GLU A 13 13.79 1.69 10.13
C GLU A 13 13.67 3.22 10.24
N VAL A 14 12.67 3.71 10.99
CA VAL A 14 12.50 5.14 11.28
C VAL A 14 13.68 5.69 12.05
N GLU A 15 14.14 5.00 13.11
CA GLU A 15 15.32 5.43 13.86
C GLU A 15 16.59 5.41 13.01
N THR A 16 16.73 4.41 12.15
CA THR A 16 17.85 4.36 11.19
C THR A 16 17.80 5.52 10.21
N ALA A 17 16.63 5.82 9.65
CA ALA A 17 16.42 6.94 8.73
C ALA A 17 16.79 8.28 9.37
N LYS A 18 16.37 8.50 10.62
CA LYS A 18 16.72 9.70 11.40
C LYS A 18 18.23 9.85 11.57
N ARG A 19 18.95 8.78 11.90
CA ARG A 19 20.41 8.80 12.07
C ARG A 19 21.15 9.10 10.76
N LEU A 20 20.59 8.64 9.64
CA LEU A 20 21.16 8.84 8.31
C LEU A 20 20.72 10.17 7.66
N GLY A 21 19.79 10.92 8.28
CA GLY A 21 19.27 12.17 7.72
C GLY A 21 18.45 11.98 6.45
N ILE A 22 17.80 10.82 6.27
CA ILE A 22 16.99 10.48 5.09
C ILE A 22 15.51 10.37 5.47
N ASP A 23 14.61 10.52 4.49
CA ASP A 23 13.18 10.34 4.72
C ASP A 23 12.88 8.87 5.07
N PRO A 24 12.20 8.58 6.20
CA PRO A 24 11.77 7.22 6.53
C PRO A 24 10.94 6.56 5.43
N TYR A 25 10.15 7.31 4.66
CA TYR A 25 9.37 6.75 3.55
C TYR A 25 10.26 6.18 2.45
N ASP A 26 11.39 6.83 2.14
CA ASP A 26 12.36 6.33 1.16
C ASP A 26 13.01 5.01 1.62
N VAL A 27 13.19 4.84 2.93
CA VAL A 27 13.68 3.58 3.50
C VAL A 27 12.64 2.48 3.34
N LEU A 28 11.36 2.76 3.60
CA LEU A 28 10.29 1.78 3.47
C LEU A 28 10.06 1.35 2.02
N THR A 29 10.09 2.29 1.07
CA THR A 29 9.95 1.96 -0.36
C THR A 29 11.12 1.11 -0.84
N LYS A 30 12.37 1.45 -0.47
CA LYS A 30 13.56 0.61 -0.73
C LYS A 30 13.49 -0.78 -0.12
N ILE A 31 12.83 -0.94 1.02
CA ILE A 31 12.61 -2.25 1.62
C ILE A 31 11.59 -3.05 0.79
N ALA A 32 10.51 -2.41 0.34
CA ALA A 32 9.50 -3.03 -0.51
C ALA A 32 10.03 -3.45 -1.89
N GLU A 33 11.01 -2.72 -2.45
CA GLU A 33 11.68 -3.06 -3.74
C GLU A 33 12.39 -4.41 -3.72
N ARG A 34 12.84 -4.86 -2.53
CA ARG A 34 13.53 -6.15 -2.38
C ARG A 34 12.61 -7.34 -2.59
N VAL A 35 11.29 -7.11 -2.54
CA VAL A 35 10.27 -8.12 -2.77
C VAL A 35 9.71 -7.91 -4.16
N ARG A 36 9.59 -9.00 -4.93
CA ARG A 36 8.99 -8.96 -6.27
C ARG A 36 7.52 -8.53 -6.20
N PRO A 37 6.95 -7.98 -7.29
CA PRO A 37 5.52 -7.72 -7.36
C PRO A 37 4.68 -8.94 -6.94
N GLY A 38 3.60 -8.68 -6.20
CA GLY A 38 2.70 -9.70 -5.67
C GLY A 38 3.04 -10.16 -4.24
N ALA A 39 4.10 -9.62 -3.63
CA ALA A 39 4.50 -9.89 -2.24
C ALA A 39 4.57 -11.38 -1.85
N ASP A 40 4.95 -12.24 -2.82
CA ASP A 40 4.93 -13.71 -2.73
C ASP A 40 3.58 -14.29 -2.26
N GLY A 41 2.47 -13.65 -2.65
CA GLY A 41 1.10 -14.10 -2.39
C GLY A 41 0.44 -13.45 -1.17
N LEU A 42 1.16 -12.60 -0.42
CA LEU A 42 0.58 -11.87 0.71
C LEU A 42 -0.28 -10.70 0.23
N LEU A 43 -1.53 -10.67 0.66
CA LEU A 43 -2.46 -9.58 0.38
C LEU A 43 -2.69 -8.71 1.62
N PHE A 44 -2.89 -7.42 1.40
CA PHE A 44 -3.29 -6.47 2.44
C PHE A 44 -4.58 -5.75 2.06
N HIS A 45 -5.57 -5.84 2.93
CA HIS A 45 -6.78 -5.03 2.84
C HIS A 45 -6.54 -3.68 3.55
N PRO A 46 -6.62 -2.52 2.86
CA PRO A 46 -6.16 -1.24 3.40
C PRO A 46 -7.13 -0.52 4.33
N TYR A 47 -8.16 -1.21 4.83
CA TYR A 47 -9.32 -0.64 5.51
C TYR A 47 -9.09 -0.29 7.00
N LEU A 48 -7.94 0.30 7.32
CA LEU A 48 -7.54 0.62 8.70
C LEU A 48 -8.51 1.60 9.40
N ALA A 49 -9.30 2.36 8.64
CA ALA A 49 -10.27 3.33 9.14
C ALA A 49 -11.67 3.13 8.53
N GLY A 50 -12.02 1.89 8.17
CA GLY A 50 -13.18 1.60 7.32
C GLY A 50 -12.87 1.84 5.84
N GLU A 51 -13.90 1.73 4.99
CA GLU A 51 -13.79 1.98 3.55
C GLU A 51 -14.96 2.83 3.05
N ARG A 52 -14.64 3.86 2.26
CA ARG A 52 -15.64 4.66 1.54
C ARG A 52 -15.89 4.07 0.17
N ALA A 53 -14.84 3.78 -0.59
CA ALA A 53 -14.96 3.28 -1.95
C ALA A 53 -14.01 2.09 -2.18
N PRO A 54 -14.51 0.96 -2.69
CA PRO A 54 -15.84 0.77 -3.30
C PRO A 54 -16.93 0.36 -2.30
N LEU A 55 -16.58 -0.04 -1.07
CA LEU A 55 -17.47 -0.81 -0.20
C LEU A 55 -18.51 0.00 0.59
N TRP A 56 -18.31 1.31 0.78
CA TRP A 56 -19.19 2.17 1.59
C TRP A 56 -19.52 1.57 2.98
N ASN A 57 -18.51 1.03 3.66
CA ASN A 57 -18.68 0.31 4.90
C ASN A 57 -17.68 0.82 5.97
N PRO A 58 -18.15 1.46 7.06
CA PRO A 58 -17.26 1.93 8.13
C PRO A 58 -16.74 0.81 9.04
N ASP A 59 -17.32 -0.39 8.98
CA ASP A 59 -17.01 -1.52 9.88
C ASP A 59 -15.96 -2.49 9.32
N VAL A 60 -15.61 -2.38 8.04
CA VAL A 60 -14.48 -3.16 7.50
C VAL A 60 -13.16 -2.74 8.16
N ARG A 61 -12.25 -3.70 8.31
CA ARG A 61 -10.97 -3.51 8.99
C ARG A 61 -9.82 -3.97 8.12
N GLY A 62 -8.66 -3.35 8.32
CA GLY A 62 -7.45 -3.76 7.65
C GLY A 62 -7.01 -5.15 8.08
N SER A 63 -6.47 -5.93 7.16
CA SER A 63 -5.99 -7.28 7.45
C SER A 63 -4.91 -7.71 6.46
N PHE A 64 -4.01 -8.56 6.93
CA PHE A 64 -3.10 -9.33 6.09
C PHE A 64 -3.73 -10.70 5.84
N PHE A 65 -3.76 -11.14 4.58
CA PHE A 65 -4.32 -12.41 4.17
C PHE A 65 -3.29 -13.24 3.40
N GLY A 66 -3.10 -14.50 3.78
CA GLY A 66 -2.12 -15.40 3.18
C GLY A 66 -0.74 -15.43 3.85
N LEU A 67 -0.63 -15.00 5.12
CA LEU A 67 0.62 -15.09 5.87
C LEU A 67 1.13 -16.54 5.96
N THR A 68 2.44 -16.68 5.80
CA THR A 68 3.20 -17.93 5.96
C THR A 68 4.53 -17.61 6.64
N ILE A 69 5.26 -18.63 7.09
CA ILE A 69 6.56 -18.45 7.77
C ILE A 69 7.66 -17.86 6.87
N SER A 70 7.50 -17.91 5.54
CA SER A 70 8.45 -17.31 4.60
C SER A 70 8.30 -15.79 4.50
N HIS A 71 7.14 -15.26 4.87
CA HIS A 71 6.88 -13.83 4.81
C HIS A 71 7.63 -13.09 5.92
N LYS A 72 8.14 -11.92 5.55
CA LYS A 72 8.94 -11.03 6.40
C LYS A 72 8.36 -9.61 6.35
N LYS A 73 8.92 -8.71 7.16
CA LYS A 73 8.50 -7.30 7.22
C LYS A 73 8.46 -6.66 5.83
N GLU A 74 9.45 -6.92 4.99
CA GLU A 74 9.51 -6.41 3.61
C GLU A 74 8.31 -6.84 2.75
N HIS A 75 7.82 -8.07 2.93
CA HIS A 75 6.63 -8.57 2.24
C HIS A 75 5.38 -7.86 2.74
N MET A 76 5.29 -7.62 4.06
CA MET A 76 4.17 -6.87 4.64
C MET A 76 4.12 -5.42 4.16
N ILE A 77 5.28 -4.75 4.04
CA ILE A 77 5.37 -3.39 3.51
C ILE A 77 4.96 -3.39 2.03
N ARG A 78 5.49 -4.33 1.22
CA ARG A 78 5.13 -4.48 -0.20
C ARG A 78 3.64 -4.74 -0.38
N ALA A 79 3.09 -5.71 0.36
CA ALA A 79 1.67 -6.03 0.34
C ALA A 79 0.80 -4.83 0.73
N ALA A 80 1.24 -4.01 1.71
CA ALA A 80 0.50 -2.82 2.12
C ALA A 80 0.44 -1.73 1.04
N LEU A 81 1.54 -1.53 0.29
CA LEU A 81 1.58 -0.63 -0.86
C LEU A 81 0.68 -1.15 -1.99
N GLU A 82 0.87 -2.41 -2.38
CA GLU A 82 0.07 -3.05 -3.42
C GLU A 82 -1.42 -3.09 -3.06
N GLY A 83 -1.77 -3.36 -1.81
CA GLY A 83 -3.15 -3.38 -1.31
C GLY A 83 -3.88 -2.05 -1.47
N VAL A 84 -3.18 -0.91 -1.31
CA VAL A 84 -3.76 0.41 -1.62
C VAL A 84 -4.03 0.55 -3.11
N ILE A 85 -3.10 0.11 -3.96
CA ILE A 85 -3.25 0.15 -5.42
C ILE A 85 -4.37 -0.79 -5.88
N TYR A 86 -4.50 -1.99 -5.32
CA TYR A 86 -5.59 -2.91 -5.62
C TYR A 86 -6.94 -2.32 -5.22
N ASN A 87 -7.04 -1.65 -4.07
CA ASN A 87 -8.30 -0.99 -3.70
C ASN A 87 -8.66 0.15 -4.69
N LEU A 88 -7.68 0.95 -5.10
CA LEU A 88 -7.88 1.97 -6.14
C LEU A 88 -8.25 1.34 -7.49
N TYR A 89 -7.66 0.20 -7.84
CA TYR A 89 -7.99 -0.53 -9.05
C TYR A 89 -9.43 -1.05 -9.04
N THR A 90 -9.94 -1.52 -7.89
CA THR A 90 -11.34 -1.90 -7.77
C THR A 90 -12.28 -0.71 -7.99
N VAL A 91 -11.92 0.48 -7.47
CA VAL A 91 -12.67 1.71 -7.75
C VAL A 91 -12.59 2.06 -9.24
N PHE A 92 -11.42 1.95 -9.86
CA PHE A 92 -11.24 2.18 -11.28
C PHE A 92 -12.14 1.26 -12.12
N LEU A 93 -12.21 -0.04 -11.81
CA LEU A 93 -13.09 -0.98 -12.49
C LEU A 93 -14.56 -0.56 -12.38
N ALA A 94 -15.03 -0.25 -11.17
CA ALA A 94 -16.40 0.22 -10.95
C ALA A 94 -16.72 1.52 -11.72
N LEU A 95 -15.75 2.43 -11.87
CA LEU A 95 -15.92 3.63 -12.69
C LEU A 95 -16.00 3.29 -14.18
N THR A 96 -15.13 2.40 -14.68
CA THR A 96 -15.12 2.03 -16.10
C THR A 96 -16.41 1.36 -16.57
N GLU A 97 -17.11 0.64 -15.69
CA GLU A 97 -18.43 0.07 -15.98
C GLU A 97 -19.51 1.13 -16.23
N CYS A 98 -19.33 2.34 -15.69
CA CYS A 98 -20.27 3.44 -15.79
C CYS A 98 -19.89 4.49 -16.86
N MET A 99 -18.86 4.23 -17.68
CA MET A 99 -18.35 5.18 -18.67
C MET A 99 -18.63 4.71 -20.11
N ASP A 100 -19.03 5.65 -20.98
CA ASP A 100 -19.32 5.37 -22.40
C ASP A 100 -18.05 5.30 -23.29
N GLY A 101 -16.87 5.10 -22.70
CA GLY A 101 -15.61 5.07 -23.44
C GLY A 101 -14.39 4.71 -22.58
N PRO A 102 -13.25 4.40 -23.22
CA PRO A 102 -12.06 3.93 -22.50
C PRO A 102 -11.42 5.06 -21.69
N VAL A 103 -10.86 4.72 -20.52
CA VAL A 103 -9.99 5.64 -19.78
C VAL A 103 -8.65 5.73 -20.51
N THR A 104 -8.30 6.92 -20.98
CA THR A 104 -7.07 7.17 -21.77
C THR A 104 -5.92 7.75 -20.94
N ARG A 105 -6.19 8.23 -19.71
CA ARG A 105 -5.19 8.86 -18.85
C ARG A 105 -5.56 8.74 -17.38
N ILE A 106 -4.56 8.41 -16.56
CA ILE A 106 -4.63 8.52 -15.10
C ILE A 106 -3.75 9.72 -14.68
N GLN A 107 -4.25 10.56 -13.78
CA GLN A 107 -3.49 11.65 -13.18
C GLN A 107 -3.29 11.35 -11.70
N ALA A 108 -2.03 11.25 -11.26
CA ALA A 108 -1.66 11.03 -9.86
C ALA A 108 -0.96 12.27 -9.31
N THR A 109 -1.36 12.70 -8.11
CA THR A 109 -0.79 13.85 -7.41
C THR A 109 -0.62 13.55 -5.92
N GLY A 110 0.21 14.33 -5.23
CA GLY A 110 0.45 14.18 -3.80
C GLY A 110 1.70 13.37 -3.47
N GLY A 111 1.89 13.09 -2.18
CA GLY A 111 3.17 12.60 -1.65
C GLY A 111 3.62 11.24 -2.17
N PHE A 112 2.69 10.35 -2.53
CA PHE A 112 2.99 9.01 -3.04
C PHE A 112 3.55 9.04 -4.47
N ALA A 113 3.27 10.09 -5.25
CA ALA A 113 3.78 10.25 -6.61
C ALA A 113 5.31 10.51 -6.67
N ARG A 114 5.96 10.64 -5.51
CA ARG A 114 7.41 10.76 -5.36
C ARG A 114 8.10 9.41 -5.13
N SER A 115 7.33 8.34 -4.93
CA SER A 115 7.82 6.97 -4.80
C SER A 115 8.00 6.35 -6.18
N ASP A 116 9.13 5.68 -6.41
CA ASP A 116 9.35 4.85 -7.61
C ASP A 116 8.67 3.47 -7.51
N VAL A 117 8.10 3.15 -6.35
CA VAL A 117 7.42 1.89 -5.98
C VAL A 117 5.94 2.11 -5.75
#